data_AF-A0AAD5A459-F1
#
_entry.id   AF-A0AAD5A459-F1
#
_cell.length_a   1.000
_cell.length_b   1.000
_cell.length_c   1.000
_cell.angle_alpha   90.00
_cell.angle_beta   90.00
_cell.angle_gamma   90.00
#
_symmetry.space_group_name_H-M   'P 1'
#
loop_
_entity.id
_entity.type
_entity.pdbx_description
1 polymer ?
#
loop_
_entity_poly.entity_id
_entity_poly.type
_entity_poly.pdbx_seq_one_letter_code
_entity_poly.pdbx_strand_id
1 'polypeptide(L)'
;MKMAAPVLSGRSGSGSSSSSPTAAANTTTTISSRLACAPELDFRSGSRMDELNRLIQEFSKHDQREYDDQRALEIHTAKDFIFSMLGMVQKLDQKLPVANEYLLLSGGVRDGVVDMDLDELGAYNRGSDYDMAFTLLVPALKLHDRNQPVTLDMRHSALGHSWLSLRLFDEGTITRWRDCCMMADHINGTTNYFFSPTLVADWFQEAVALVLAEVQRKPQRGMPRVERVERHNTLLSMILGVGSSRMLYDIVPVVSFKGWPAVAQSWLMENHFWDGKITEEEVISGFYLLPACSVSGRRENEWRLSFARSEVQLKKCISPGLMQAYQVCKAIIVKMLAQPMVVGPYHLRSIMLWACDRLPANYLGQEDFAAHFLLGLIDDLQNCLVNKSCPNYFIPQCNMLEHLCDETAIFHARKLALVRSDPAEHLRATIEQAKSANRLTQEMQRRGSSSGLPSPQNDATSSDNQQPDDRLAKKLQQLVTENPGKSISVFINPDDVSRPHFRIDDKFF
;
A
#
# COMPACT_ATOMS: atom_id res chain seq x y z
N MET A 1 32.80 -37.59 16.62
CA MET A 1 33.54 -38.35 17.66
C MET A 1 32.70 -38.30 18.93
N LYS A 2 32.11 -39.42 19.33
CA LYS A 2 31.27 -39.59 20.53
C LYS A 2 32.15 -39.71 21.78
N MET A 3 31.76 -39.11 22.90
CA MET A 3 31.96 -39.63 24.28
C MET A 3 30.84 -38.99 25.14
N ALA A 4 29.83 -39.70 25.65
CA ALA A 4 29.79 -40.83 26.61
C ALA A 4 30.16 -40.42 28.05
N ALA A 5 29.18 -40.60 28.95
CA ALA A 5 29.11 -40.22 30.37
C ALA A 5 30.07 -41.00 31.30
N PRO A 6 30.01 -40.78 32.64
CA PRO A 6 29.17 -41.71 33.40
C PRO A 6 28.37 -41.10 34.58
N VAL A 7 27.35 -41.88 34.95
CA VAL A 7 26.46 -41.81 36.11
C VAL A 7 27.15 -42.44 37.33
N LEU A 8 26.89 -41.91 38.54
CA LEU A 8 27.05 -42.64 39.80
C LEU A 8 25.78 -42.51 40.64
N SER A 9 25.31 -43.66 41.11
CA SER A 9 24.16 -43.89 41.97
C SER A 9 24.63 -44.27 43.39
N GLY A 10 23.81 -44.01 44.42
CA GLY A 10 23.87 -44.80 45.66
C GLY A 10 23.52 -44.14 47.01
N ARG A 11 22.27 -44.42 47.43
CA ARG A 11 21.83 -44.86 48.79
C ARG A 11 21.82 -43.95 50.03
N SER A 12 20.59 -43.68 50.47
CA SER A 12 19.92 -44.01 51.77
C SER A 12 20.63 -43.79 53.11
N GLY A 13 20.01 -42.96 53.96
CA GLY A 13 20.15 -42.96 55.43
C GLY A 13 18.88 -42.43 56.09
N SER A 14 18.29 -43.24 56.97
CA SER A 14 17.00 -43.10 57.67
C SER A 14 17.13 -42.51 59.08
N GLY A 15 16.09 -41.83 59.58
CA GLY A 15 15.88 -41.50 61.00
C GLY A 15 14.69 -40.56 61.20
N SER A 16 13.46 -41.08 61.27
CA SER A 16 12.64 -41.34 62.48
C SER A 16 12.09 -40.11 63.24
N SER A 17 10.74 -40.04 63.26
CA SER A 17 9.82 -39.62 64.35
C SER A 17 9.84 -38.14 64.81
N SER A 18 8.74 -37.45 65.13
CA SER A 18 7.35 -37.80 65.47
C SER A 18 6.47 -36.52 65.51
N SER A 19 5.16 -36.73 65.66
CA SER A 19 4.09 -35.83 66.15
C SER A 19 3.51 -34.74 65.22
N SER A 20 2.34 -35.05 64.66
CA SER A 20 1.17 -34.14 64.59
C SER A 20 0.60 -33.90 66.00
N PRO A 21 -0.39 -33.00 66.25
CA PRO A 21 -1.16 -32.11 65.36
C PRO A 21 -1.07 -30.62 65.82
N THR A 22 -1.53 -29.60 65.09
CA THR A 22 -2.87 -29.00 65.23
C THR A 22 -2.87 -27.68 64.43
N ALA A 23 -4.05 -27.31 63.92
CA ALA A 23 -4.40 -26.14 63.12
C ALA A 23 -3.66 -24.81 63.40
N ALA A 24 -3.27 -24.14 62.31
CA ALA A 24 -3.29 -22.68 62.20
C ALA A 24 -3.45 -22.30 60.72
N ALA A 25 -4.63 -21.79 60.37
CA ALA A 25 -4.89 -21.16 59.10
C ALA A 25 -4.04 -19.89 58.99
N ASN A 26 -3.04 -19.89 58.10
CA ASN A 26 -2.31 -18.68 57.74
C ASN A 26 -2.62 -18.31 56.28
N THR A 27 -3.71 -17.58 56.12
CA THR A 27 -3.80 -16.30 55.41
C THR A 27 -2.67 -16.02 54.40
N THR A 28 -2.67 -16.69 53.25
CA THR A 28 -1.79 -16.35 52.12
C THR A 28 -2.57 -16.22 50.82
N THR A 29 -3.84 -15.82 50.89
CA THR A 29 -4.76 -15.82 49.73
C THR A 29 -5.54 -14.52 49.61
N THR A 30 -4.86 -13.38 49.63
CA THR A 30 -5.56 -12.08 49.43
C THR A 30 -4.79 -11.02 48.64
N ILE A 31 -3.54 -11.29 48.24
CA ILE A 31 -2.78 -10.38 47.36
C ILE A 31 -2.94 -10.79 45.87
N SER A 32 -3.11 -12.09 45.58
CA SER A 32 -3.21 -12.59 44.20
C SER A 32 -4.53 -12.28 43.50
N SER A 33 -5.62 -11.99 44.22
CA SER A 33 -6.94 -11.73 43.60
C SER A 33 -7.19 -10.25 43.31
N ARG A 34 -6.43 -9.32 43.92
CA ARG A 34 -6.58 -7.87 43.68
C ARG A 34 -5.84 -7.35 42.45
N LEU A 35 -4.83 -8.07 41.98
CA LEU A 35 -4.07 -7.73 40.76
C LEU A 35 -4.76 -8.19 39.46
N ALA A 36 -5.73 -9.12 39.55
CA ALA A 36 -6.42 -9.68 38.38
C ALA A 36 -7.47 -8.73 37.76
N CYS A 37 -7.63 -7.51 38.29
CA CYS A 37 -8.63 -6.53 37.85
C CYS A 37 -8.03 -5.11 37.68
N ALA A 38 -6.71 -4.99 37.58
CA ALA A 38 -6.10 -3.73 37.19
C ALA A 38 -6.22 -3.59 35.65
N PRO A 39 -6.67 -2.44 35.13
CA PRO A 39 -6.66 -2.22 33.68
C PRO A 39 -5.23 -2.33 33.17
N GLU A 40 -5.04 -2.97 32.03
CA GLU A 40 -3.73 -2.99 31.37
C GLU A 40 -3.41 -1.57 30.87
N LEU A 41 -2.31 -1.01 31.36
CA LEU A 41 -1.87 0.35 31.07
C LEU A 41 -0.58 0.32 30.26
N ASP A 42 -0.45 1.25 29.33
CA ASP A 42 0.84 1.58 28.76
C ASP A 42 1.68 2.32 29.81
N PHE A 43 2.90 1.85 30.03
CA PHE A 43 3.79 2.45 31.01
C PHE A 43 4.18 3.91 30.64
N ARG A 44 4.36 4.19 29.34
CA ARG A 44 4.93 5.46 28.87
C ARG A 44 3.91 6.60 28.82
N SER A 45 2.66 6.32 28.45
CA SER A 45 1.57 7.32 28.37
C SER A 45 0.55 7.22 29.50
N GLY A 46 0.51 6.11 30.24
CA GLY A 46 -0.55 5.83 31.20
C GLY A 46 -1.91 5.54 30.54
N SER A 47 -1.96 5.38 29.21
CA SER A 47 -3.20 5.07 28.48
C SER A 47 -3.64 3.63 28.74
N ARG A 48 -4.94 3.41 28.85
CA ARG A 48 -5.50 2.07 28.97
C ARG A 48 -5.51 1.34 27.63
N MET A 49 -5.02 0.11 27.58
CA MET A 49 -5.00 -0.70 26.35
C MET A 49 -6.41 -0.89 25.78
N ASP A 50 -7.40 -1.15 26.64
CA ASP A 50 -8.80 -1.34 26.24
C ASP A 50 -9.44 -0.06 25.66
N GLU A 51 -9.00 1.11 26.11
CA GLU A 51 -9.44 2.38 25.54
C GLU A 51 -8.82 2.60 24.16
N LEU A 52 -7.50 2.39 24.03
CA LEU A 52 -6.80 2.53 22.76
C LEU A 52 -7.36 1.58 21.70
N ASN A 53 -7.60 0.32 22.04
CA ASN A 53 -8.23 -0.65 21.14
C ASN A 53 -9.62 -0.19 20.68
N ARG A 54 -10.45 0.32 21.60
CA ARG A 54 -11.78 0.87 21.22
C ARG A 54 -11.67 2.04 20.27
N LEU A 55 -10.74 2.96 20.51
CA LEU A 55 -10.50 4.10 19.63
C LEU A 55 -9.96 3.65 18.25
N ILE A 56 -9.08 2.65 18.18
CA ILE A 56 -8.58 2.10 16.91
C ILE A 56 -9.73 1.46 16.11
N GLN A 57 -10.62 0.74 16.78
CA GLN A 57 -11.83 0.19 16.16
C GLN A 57 -12.78 1.30 15.68
N GLU A 58 -12.97 2.37 16.44
CA GLU A 58 -13.76 3.54 16.03
C GLU A 58 -13.15 4.22 14.81
N PHE A 59 -11.83 4.44 14.80
CA PHE A 59 -11.12 4.96 13.63
C PHE A 59 -11.34 4.06 12.42
N SER A 60 -11.18 2.74 12.59
CA SER A 60 -11.35 1.78 11.51
C SER A 60 -12.76 1.83 10.90
N LYS A 61 -13.82 2.04 11.69
CA LYS A 61 -15.20 2.21 11.18
C LYS A 61 -15.39 3.44 10.30
N HIS A 62 -14.61 4.49 10.54
CA HIS A 62 -14.69 5.73 9.76
C HIS A 62 -13.71 5.75 8.59
N ASP A 63 -12.58 5.06 8.70
CA ASP A 63 -11.58 5.00 7.65
C ASP A 63 -11.90 3.91 6.62
N GLN A 64 -12.29 2.72 7.09
CA GLN A 64 -12.76 1.62 6.23
C GLN A 64 -14.08 2.01 5.56
N ARG A 65 -14.15 1.73 4.26
CA ARG A 65 -15.34 2.02 3.47
C ARG A 65 -16.21 0.78 3.40
N GLU A 66 -17.51 0.96 3.57
CA GLU A 66 -18.46 -0.04 3.10
C GLU A 66 -18.42 -0.04 1.56
N TYR A 67 -18.13 -1.21 1.01
CA TYR A 67 -18.15 -1.48 -0.42
C TYR A 67 -19.46 -2.18 -0.72
N ASP A 68 -20.50 -1.39 -0.95
CA ASP A 68 -21.75 -1.91 -1.48
C ASP A 68 -21.62 -2.25 -2.97
N ASP A 69 -22.58 -3.02 -3.48
CA ASP A 69 -22.62 -3.48 -4.87
C ASP A 69 -22.60 -2.31 -5.88
N GLN A 70 -23.15 -1.17 -5.49
CA GLN A 70 -23.17 0.04 -6.32
C GLN A 70 -21.76 0.64 -6.45
N ARG A 71 -21.03 0.84 -5.35
CA ARG A 71 -19.63 1.31 -5.37
C ARG A 71 -18.73 0.34 -6.11
N ALA A 72 -18.94 -0.95 -5.91
CA ALA A 72 -18.24 -2.01 -6.62
C ALA A 72 -18.39 -1.87 -8.15
N LEU A 73 -19.62 -1.63 -8.64
CA LEU A 73 -19.90 -1.35 -10.05
C LEU A 73 -19.25 -0.05 -10.53
N GLU A 74 -19.29 1.01 -9.73
CA GLU A 74 -18.66 2.30 -10.06
C GLU A 74 -17.13 2.15 -10.23
N ILE A 75 -16.48 1.40 -9.35
CA ILE A 75 -15.03 1.13 -9.40
C ILE A 75 -14.68 0.33 -10.66
N HIS A 76 -15.49 -0.69 -10.96
CA HIS A 76 -15.32 -1.47 -12.18
C HIS A 76 -15.41 -0.60 -13.43
N THR A 77 -16.42 0.28 -13.49
CA THR A 77 -16.65 1.18 -14.62
C THR A 77 -15.49 2.17 -14.79
N ALA A 78 -14.96 2.72 -13.70
CA ALA A 78 -13.76 3.58 -13.73
C ALA A 78 -12.52 2.85 -14.25
N LYS A 79 -12.26 1.64 -13.72
CA LYS A 79 -11.14 0.78 -14.16
C LYS A 79 -11.22 0.46 -15.64
N ASP A 80 -12.39 0.04 -16.14
CA ASP A 80 -12.58 -0.30 -17.56
C ASP A 80 -12.34 0.89 -18.48
N PHE A 81 -12.77 2.09 -18.07
CA PHE A 81 -12.49 3.32 -18.79
C PHE A 81 -11.00 3.58 -18.92
N ILE A 82 -10.24 3.48 -17.81
CA ILE A 82 -8.78 3.66 -17.83
C ILE A 82 -8.12 2.61 -18.74
N PHE A 83 -8.52 1.35 -18.67
CA PHE A 83 -7.92 0.28 -19.47
C PHE A 83 -8.24 0.44 -20.97
N SER A 84 -9.46 0.87 -21.30
CA SER A 84 -9.85 1.22 -22.67
C SER A 84 -9.03 2.40 -23.21
N MET A 85 -8.85 3.44 -22.38
CA MET A 85 -8.00 4.60 -22.70
C MET A 85 -6.56 4.17 -22.97
N LEU A 86 -5.96 3.34 -22.11
CA LEU A 86 -4.61 2.82 -22.33
C LEU A 86 -4.51 1.92 -23.58
N GLY A 87 -5.58 1.18 -23.90
CA GLY A 87 -5.68 0.43 -25.16
C GLY A 87 -5.73 1.34 -26.39
N MET A 88 -6.25 2.56 -26.28
CA MET A 88 -6.17 3.57 -27.34
C MET A 88 -4.79 4.23 -27.40
N VAL A 89 -4.15 4.49 -26.25
CA VAL A 89 -2.77 4.99 -26.19
C VAL A 89 -1.83 4.01 -26.90
N GLN A 90 -1.98 2.71 -26.64
CA GLN A 90 -1.23 1.65 -27.31
C GLN A 90 -1.40 1.70 -28.85
N LYS A 91 -2.57 2.08 -29.36
CA LYS A 91 -2.85 2.15 -30.80
C LYS A 91 -2.30 3.40 -31.48
N LEU A 92 -1.93 4.45 -30.74
CA LEU A 92 -1.42 5.69 -31.32
C LEU A 92 -0.08 5.49 -32.03
N ASP A 93 0.87 4.86 -31.34
CA ASP A 93 2.25 4.72 -31.82
C ASP A 93 2.88 3.35 -31.52
N GLN A 94 2.12 2.42 -30.93
CA GLN A 94 2.56 1.07 -30.58
C GLN A 94 3.74 1.00 -29.61
N LYS A 95 3.99 2.07 -28.82
CA LYS A 95 5.05 2.04 -27.80
C LYS A 95 4.69 1.12 -26.64
N LEU A 96 3.47 1.21 -26.11
CA LEU A 96 3.00 0.31 -25.04
C LEU A 96 2.91 -1.15 -25.52
N PRO A 97 3.16 -2.13 -24.64
CA PRO A 97 2.93 -3.54 -24.93
C PRO A 97 1.46 -3.83 -25.30
N VAL A 98 1.24 -4.68 -26.31
CA VAL A 98 -0.11 -5.13 -26.71
C VAL A 98 -0.78 -5.94 -25.59
N ALA A 99 -0.05 -6.86 -24.98
CA ALA A 99 -0.49 -7.64 -23.83
C ALA A 99 0.13 -7.05 -22.56
N ASN A 100 -0.49 -5.98 -22.06
CA ASN A 100 0.00 -5.27 -20.88
C ASN A 100 -0.60 -5.85 -19.59
N GLU A 101 0.25 -6.09 -18.59
CA GLU A 101 -0.13 -6.56 -17.26
C GLU A 101 -0.05 -5.37 -16.30
N TYR A 102 -1.15 -4.64 -16.18
CA TYR A 102 -1.24 -3.53 -15.26
C TYR A 102 -1.31 -4.02 -13.81
N LEU A 103 -0.64 -3.31 -12.91
CA LEU A 103 -0.81 -3.51 -11.47
C LEU A 103 -1.64 -2.34 -10.93
N LEU A 104 -2.91 -2.61 -10.63
CA LEU A 104 -3.79 -1.66 -9.96
C LEU A 104 -3.71 -1.89 -8.46
N LEU A 105 -3.08 -0.95 -7.78
CA LEU A 105 -2.97 -0.88 -6.34
C LEU A 105 -3.99 0.11 -5.83
N SER A 106 -4.35 -0.02 -4.56
CA SER A 106 -5.27 0.95 -3.98
C SER A 106 -4.69 1.65 -2.76
N GLY A 107 -5.19 2.87 -2.59
CA GLY A 107 -4.44 4.00 -2.07
C GLY A 107 -3.75 4.74 -3.22
N GLY A 108 -3.57 6.04 -3.03
CA GLY A 108 -2.77 6.86 -3.94
C GLY A 108 -1.28 6.72 -3.64
N VAL A 109 -0.46 7.34 -4.48
CA VAL A 109 0.99 7.43 -4.25
C VAL A 109 1.27 8.18 -2.94
N ARG A 110 0.43 9.18 -2.62
CA ARG A 110 0.43 9.95 -1.38
C ARG A 110 0.20 9.10 -0.12
N ASP A 111 -0.41 7.93 -0.25
CA ASP A 111 -0.60 6.98 0.85
C ASP A 111 0.60 6.03 1.05
N GLY A 112 1.70 6.24 0.32
CA GLY A 112 2.91 5.40 0.32
C GLY A 112 2.61 3.97 -0.11
N VAL A 113 1.73 3.80 -1.09
CA VAL A 113 1.46 2.52 -1.76
C VAL A 113 2.66 2.06 -2.59
N VAL A 114 3.44 3.01 -3.08
CA VAL A 114 4.72 2.81 -3.74
C VAL A 114 5.72 3.84 -3.23
N ASP A 115 7.00 3.52 -3.29
CA ASP A 115 8.09 4.42 -2.93
C ASP A 115 8.38 5.40 -4.08
N MET A 116 7.72 6.55 -4.04
CA MET A 116 7.81 7.61 -5.05
C MET A 116 8.06 8.95 -4.38
N ASP A 117 8.63 9.88 -5.13
CA ASP A 117 8.91 11.23 -4.66
C ASP A 117 7.60 12.04 -4.55
N LEU A 118 7.29 12.56 -3.36
CA LEU A 118 6.01 13.21 -3.06
C LEU A 118 6.04 14.74 -3.17
N ASP A 119 7.22 15.37 -3.25
CA ASP A 119 7.37 16.83 -3.29
C ASP A 119 6.75 17.49 -4.54
N GLU A 120 6.39 16.68 -5.53
CA GLU A 120 5.90 17.11 -6.85
C GLU A 120 4.39 16.91 -7.01
N LEU A 121 3.71 16.44 -5.96
CA LEU A 121 2.31 16.08 -5.99
C LEU A 121 1.41 17.19 -5.45
N GLY A 122 0.38 17.54 -6.23
CA GLY A 122 -0.65 18.49 -5.82
C GLY A 122 -1.40 18.06 -4.55
N ALA A 123 -1.94 19.02 -3.80
CA ALA A 123 -2.66 18.80 -2.55
C ALA A 123 -4.10 18.32 -2.81
N TYR A 124 -4.29 17.02 -2.96
CA TYR A 124 -5.61 16.40 -3.02
C TYR A 124 -6.06 15.93 -1.65
N ASN A 125 -7.25 16.36 -1.23
CA ASN A 125 -7.81 15.96 0.04
C ASN A 125 -8.97 14.99 -0.16
N ARG A 126 -8.93 13.87 0.59
CA ARG A 126 -10.05 12.92 0.65
C ARG A 126 -11.29 13.64 1.17
N GLY A 127 -12.43 13.36 0.56
CA GLY A 127 -13.71 13.98 0.89
C GLY A 127 -14.01 15.23 0.06
N SER A 128 -13.04 16.14 -0.10
CA SER A 128 -13.25 17.34 -0.93
C SER A 128 -12.95 17.10 -2.41
N ASP A 129 -11.84 16.44 -2.74
CA ASP A 129 -11.40 16.23 -4.12
C ASP A 129 -11.78 14.85 -4.65
N TYR A 130 -11.56 13.82 -3.84
CA TYR A 130 -11.82 12.44 -4.21
C TYR A 130 -12.39 11.65 -3.03
N ASP A 131 -13.13 10.59 -3.34
CA ASP A 131 -13.67 9.66 -2.35
C ASP A 131 -12.80 8.43 -2.24
N MET A 132 -12.15 8.03 -3.34
CA MET A 132 -11.27 6.87 -3.46
C MET A 132 -9.98 7.20 -4.20
N ALA A 133 -8.89 6.49 -3.88
CA ALA A 133 -7.60 6.68 -4.55
C ALA A 133 -7.00 5.33 -4.94
N PHE A 134 -6.38 5.30 -6.11
CA PHE A 134 -5.72 4.14 -6.69
C PHE A 134 -4.39 4.55 -7.30
N THR A 135 -3.44 3.61 -7.33
CA THR A 135 -2.17 3.76 -8.05
C THR A 135 -2.11 2.69 -9.12
N LEU A 136 -1.96 3.09 -10.38
CA LEU A 136 -1.88 2.19 -11.52
C LEU A 136 -0.47 2.20 -12.11
N LEU A 137 0.22 1.06 -12.02
CA LEU A 137 1.51 0.89 -12.70
C LEU A 137 1.28 0.40 -14.13
N VAL A 138 1.79 1.17 -15.09
CA VAL A 138 1.65 0.95 -16.53
C VAL A 138 3.01 0.59 -17.13
N PRO A 139 3.28 -0.70 -17.42
CA PRO A 139 4.53 -1.09 -18.06
C PRO A 139 4.70 -0.43 -19.44
N ALA A 140 5.65 0.48 -19.55
CA ALA A 140 6.18 1.00 -20.81
C ALA A 140 7.06 -0.05 -21.49
N LEU A 141 7.85 -0.78 -20.70
CA LEU A 141 8.62 -1.94 -21.12
C LEU A 141 8.33 -3.15 -20.22
N LYS A 142 8.26 -4.33 -20.83
CA LYS A 142 8.01 -5.61 -20.16
C LYS A 142 9.16 -6.57 -20.47
N LEU A 143 10.00 -6.84 -19.48
CA LEU A 143 11.23 -7.62 -19.58
C LEU A 143 11.04 -8.95 -18.86
N HIS A 144 10.21 -9.81 -19.46
CA HIS A 144 9.74 -11.06 -18.85
C HIS A 144 10.36 -12.31 -19.48
N ASP A 145 11.06 -12.17 -20.60
CA ASP A 145 11.83 -13.26 -21.18
C ASP A 145 13.13 -13.42 -20.39
N ARG A 146 13.31 -14.60 -19.78
CA ARG A 146 14.48 -14.93 -18.94
C ARG A 146 15.80 -14.84 -19.71
N ASN A 147 15.76 -14.86 -21.04
CA ASN A 147 16.94 -14.81 -21.89
C ASN A 147 17.20 -13.42 -22.49
N GLN A 148 16.35 -12.42 -22.21
CA GLN A 148 16.63 -11.06 -22.69
C GLN A 148 17.74 -10.45 -21.83
N PRO A 149 18.93 -10.17 -22.39
CA PRO A 149 20.00 -9.57 -21.63
C PRO A 149 19.64 -8.12 -21.27
N VAL A 150 19.52 -7.82 -19.98
CA VAL A 150 19.27 -6.46 -19.47
C VAL A 150 20.48 -5.99 -18.67
N THR A 151 20.87 -4.73 -18.85
CA THR A 151 21.90 -4.10 -18.01
C THR A 151 21.26 -3.03 -17.14
N LEU A 152 21.13 -3.33 -15.85
CA LEU A 152 20.87 -2.35 -14.79
C LEU A 152 22.22 -1.81 -14.32
N ASP A 153 22.52 -0.57 -14.67
CA ASP A 153 23.75 0.10 -14.26
C ASP A 153 23.54 0.85 -12.95
N MET A 154 24.05 0.27 -11.86
CA MET A 154 23.97 0.82 -10.51
C MET A 154 25.25 1.57 -10.11
N ARG A 155 26.28 1.64 -10.97
CA ARG A 155 27.61 2.20 -10.59
C ARG A 155 27.57 3.69 -10.24
N HIS A 156 26.60 4.39 -10.80
CA HIS A 156 26.41 5.83 -10.62
C HIS A 156 25.14 6.17 -9.84
N SER A 157 24.52 5.16 -9.20
CA SER A 157 23.25 5.29 -8.51
C SER A 157 23.35 4.91 -7.04
N ALA A 158 22.52 5.54 -6.22
CA ALA A 158 22.33 5.13 -4.84
C ALA A 158 21.77 3.70 -4.77
N LEU A 159 21.92 3.03 -3.62
CA LEU A 159 21.31 1.71 -3.42
C LEU A 159 19.80 1.76 -3.66
N GLY A 160 19.27 0.70 -4.27
CA GLY A 160 17.87 0.65 -4.70
C GLY A 160 17.53 1.50 -5.94
N HIS A 161 18.52 2.16 -6.57
CA HIS A 161 18.35 2.89 -7.82
C HIS A 161 19.25 2.33 -8.92
N SER A 162 18.88 2.56 -10.18
CA SER A 162 19.65 2.10 -11.34
C SER A 162 19.34 2.92 -12.58
N TRP A 163 20.31 2.99 -13.49
CA TRP A 163 20.05 3.37 -14.88
C TRP A 163 19.70 2.11 -15.68
N LEU A 164 18.80 2.23 -16.66
CA LEU A 164 18.43 1.12 -17.55
C LEU A 164 19.07 1.31 -18.92
N SER A 165 20.09 0.51 -19.24
CA SER A 165 20.74 0.57 -20.54
C SER A 165 20.00 -0.29 -21.57
N LEU A 166 19.70 0.31 -22.72
CA LEU A 166 19.07 -0.36 -23.86
C LEU A 166 20.08 -0.98 -24.83
N ARG A 167 21.38 -0.97 -24.53
CA ARG A 167 22.44 -1.42 -25.45
C ARG A 167 22.32 -2.87 -25.92
N LEU A 168 21.65 -3.72 -25.14
CA LEU A 168 21.47 -5.15 -25.42
C LEU A 168 20.06 -5.47 -25.97
N PHE A 169 19.25 -4.45 -26.24
CA PHE A 169 17.93 -4.59 -26.82
C PHE A 169 18.01 -4.66 -28.35
N ASP A 170 16.96 -5.18 -28.97
CA ASP A 170 16.84 -5.20 -30.42
C ASP A 170 16.70 -3.77 -31.00
N GLU A 171 17.14 -3.60 -32.25
CA GLU A 171 17.10 -2.32 -32.95
C GLU A 171 15.69 -1.73 -33.06
N GLY A 172 14.66 -2.59 -33.12
CA GLY A 172 13.26 -2.18 -33.13
C GLY A 172 12.85 -1.50 -31.83
N THR A 173 13.20 -2.09 -30.69
CA THR A 173 12.95 -1.48 -29.37
C THR A 173 13.75 -0.17 -29.20
N ILE A 174 15.03 -0.15 -29.58
CA ILE A 174 15.85 1.07 -29.49
C ILE A 174 15.27 2.19 -30.36
N THR A 175 14.87 1.88 -31.59
CA THR A 175 14.30 2.88 -32.52
C THR A 175 12.95 3.40 -32.00
N ARG A 176 12.09 2.52 -31.48
CA ARG A 176 10.80 2.87 -30.89
C ARG A 176 10.93 3.83 -29.69
N TRP A 177 11.95 3.63 -28.86
CA TRP A 177 12.14 4.40 -27.63
C TRP A 177 13.24 5.46 -27.73
N ARG A 178 13.76 5.73 -28.94
CA ARG A 178 14.88 6.65 -29.17
C ARG A 178 14.68 8.02 -28.54
N ASP A 179 13.49 8.61 -28.73
CA ASP A 179 13.14 9.93 -28.20
C ASP A 179 12.93 9.96 -26.68
N CYS A 180 12.89 8.77 -26.06
CA CYS A 180 12.77 8.59 -24.62
C CYS A 180 14.08 8.10 -23.98
N CYS A 181 15.22 8.26 -24.68
CA CYS A 181 16.53 7.83 -24.19
C CYS A 181 17.48 9.01 -24.01
N MET A 182 18.28 8.96 -22.94
CA MET A 182 19.48 9.78 -22.80
C MET A 182 20.66 9.09 -23.49
N MET A 183 21.48 9.86 -24.19
CA MET A 183 22.71 9.37 -24.82
C MET A 183 23.90 9.61 -23.90
N ALA A 184 24.76 8.59 -23.76
CA ALA A 184 26.06 8.75 -23.14
C ALA A 184 27.12 8.04 -23.99
N ASP A 185 28.16 8.80 -24.36
CA ASP A 185 29.29 8.28 -25.11
C ASP A 185 30.23 7.52 -24.19
N HIS A 186 30.57 6.29 -24.56
CA HIS A 186 31.58 5.50 -23.86
C HIS A 186 32.98 5.87 -24.36
N ILE A 187 33.99 5.71 -23.50
CA ILE A 187 35.42 5.97 -23.80
C ILE A 187 35.89 5.20 -25.07
N ASN A 188 35.19 4.12 -25.40
CA ASN A 188 35.48 3.21 -26.50
C ASN A 188 34.86 3.68 -27.83
N GLY A 189 34.19 4.84 -27.86
CA GLY A 189 33.50 5.39 -29.04
C GLY A 189 32.11 4.80 -29.30
N THR A 190 31.58 3.96 -28.41
CA THR A 190 30.24 3.36 -28.52
C THR A 190 29.22 4.21 -27.76
N THR A 191 28.15 4.65 -28.41
CA THR A 191 27.07 5.39 -27.73
C THR A 191 26.11 4.44 -27.05
N ASN A 192 25.88 4.62 -25.76
CA ASN A 192 24.85 3.91 -25.00
C ASN A 192 23.57 4.75 -24.94
N TYR A 193 22.44 4.07 -25.08
CA TYR A 193 21.11 4.63 -24.85
C TYR A 193 20.61 4.19 -23.47
N PHE A 194 20.28 5.16 -22.63
CA PHE A 194 19.70 4.94 -21.31
C PHE A 194 18.23 5.34 -21.31
N PHE A 195 17.36 4.42 -20.90
CA PHE A 195 15.92 4.65 -20.88
C PHE A 195 15.56 5.68 -19.82
N SER A 196 15.04 6.83 -20.23
CA SER A 196 14.84 7.99 -19.35
C SER A 196 13.45 7.97 -18.71
N PRO A 197 13.32 7.95 -17.38
CA PRO A 197 12.01 7.97 -16.72
C PRO A 197 11.21 9.23 -17.00
N THR A 198 11.86 10.40 -17.06
CA THR A 198 11.19 11.67 -17.33
C THR A 198 10.69 11.76 -18.77
N LEU A 199 11.53 11.40 -19.77
CA LEU A 199 11.10 11.44 -21.17
C LEU A 199 10.01 10.39 -21.47
N VAL A 200 10.03 9.26 -20.79
CA VAL A 200 8.95 8.26 -20.87
C VAL A 200 7.66 8.81 -20.26
N ALA A 201 7.74 9.49 -19.11
CA ALA A 201 6.58 10.12 -18.49
C ALA A 201 5.99 11.23 -19.36
N ASP A 202 6.82 12.12 -19.91
CA ASP A 202 6.40 13.20 -20.81
C ASP A 202 5.64 12.64 -22.02
N TRP A 203 6.24 11.68 -22.73
CA TRP A 203 5.59 11.01 -23.85
C TRP A 203 4.26 10.37 -23.43
N PHE A 204 4.24 9.66 -22.30
CA PHE A 204 3.04 8.95 -21.85
C PHE A 204 1.90 9.92 -21.54
N GLN A 205 2.20 11.03 -20.87
CA GLN A 205 1.21 12.06 -20.52
C GLN A 205 0.67 12.79 -21.76
N GLU A 206 1.52 13.04 -22.75
CA GLU A 206 1.10 13.58 -24.05
C GLU A 206 0.17 12.61 -24.79
N ALA A 207 0.54 11.34 -24.87
CA ALA A 207 -0.27 10.31 -25.53
C ALA A 207 -1.64 10.14 -24.85
N VAL A 208 -1.69 10.11 -23.51
CA VAL A 208 -2.95 10.08 -22.76
C VAL A 208 -3.80 11.30 -23.06
N ALA A 209 -3.21 12.50 -23.10
CA ALA A 209 -3.97 13.72 -23.40
C ALA A 209 -4.56 13.73 -24.82
N LEU A 210 -3.83 13.23 -25.82
CA LEU A 210 -4.34 13.07 -27.18
C LEU A 210 -5.53 12.11 -27.24
N VAL A 211 -5.43 10.96 -26.55
CA VAL A 211 -6.54 10.00 -26.46
C VAL A 211 -7.75 10.61 -25.77
N LEU A 212 -7.55 11.28 -24.64
CA LEU A 212 -8.65 11.91 -23.89
C LEU A 212 -9.37 12.97 -24.72
N ALA A 213 -8.65 13.74 -25.54
CA ALA A 213 -9.25 14.72 -26.44
C ALA A 213 -10.17 14.05 -27.49
N GLU A 214 -9.78 12.90 -28.07
CA GLU A 214 -10.65 12.18 -29.02
C GLU A 214 -11.84 11.52 -28.31
N VAL A 215 -11.63 10.96 -27.11
CA VAL A 215 -12.70 10.37 -26.30
C VAL A 215 -13.76 11.42 -25.95
N GLN A 216 -13.34 12.65 -25.60
CA GLN A 216 -14.24 13.76 -25.30
C GLN A 216 -15.04 14.23 -26.52
N ARG A 217 -14.52 14.04 -27.74
CA ARG A 217 -15.20 14.44 -28.98
C ARG A 217 -16.42 13.58 -29.29
N LYS A 218 -16.46 12.33 -28.81
CA LYS A 218 -17.56 11.37 -28.99
C LYS A 218 -17.96 10.73 -27.66
N PRO A 219 -18.56 11.50 -26.73
CA PRO A 219 -18.90 10.97 -25.42
C PRO A 219 -19.97 9.89 -25.55
N GLN A 220 -19.70 8.70 -25.00
CA GLN A 220 -20.68 7.62 -24.91
C GLN A 220 -21.47 7.73 -23.60
N ARG A 221 -22.76 7.39 -23.65
CA ARG A 221 -23.61 7.39 -22.45
C ARG A 221 -23.11 6.34 -21.47
N GLY A 222 -22.94 6.74 -20.20
CA GLY A 222 -22.44 5.85 -19.14
C GLY A 222 -20.92 5.84 -18.99
N MET A 223 -20.19 6.60 -19.81
CA MET A 223 -18.75 6.77 -19.65
C MET A 223 -18.43 7.62 -18.41
N PRO A 224 -17.39 7.28 -17.62
CA PRO A 224 -16.90 8.12 -16.53
C PRO A 224 -16.65 9.56 -16.96
N ARG A 225 -17.00 10.51 -16.08
CA ARG A 225 -16.66 11.92 -16.28
C ARG A 225 -15.21 12.13 -15.85
N VAL A 226 -14.36 12.53 -16.78
CA VAL A 226 -12.99 12.97 -16.45
C VAL A 226 -13.09 14.38 -15.84
N GLU A 227 -13.02 14.47 -14.51
CA GLU A 227 -13.21 15.73 -13.78
C GLU A 227 -11.94 16.57 -13.74
N ARG A 228 -10.79 15.91 -13.57
CA ARG A 228 -9.49 16.56 -13.51
C ARG A 228 -8.42 15.62 -14.05
N VAL A 229 -7.45 16.21 -14.75
CA VAL A 229 -6.21 15.54 -15.15
C VAL A 229 -5.08 16.50 -14.83
N GLU A 230 -4.15 16.06 -13.99
CA GLU A 230 -2.97 16.82 -13.59
C GLU A 230 -1.71 16.04 -13.98
N ARG A 231 -0.78 16.77 -14.59
CA ARG A 231 0.52 16.28 -15.01
C ARG A 231 1.54 16.61 -13.94
N HIS A 232 2.26 15.61 -13.46
CA HIS A 232 3.42 15.74 -12.58
C HIS A 232 4.68 15.34 -13.37
N ASN A 233 5.89 15.51 -12.83
CA ASN A 233 7.09 15.23 -13.63
C ASN A 233 7.18 13.77 -14.08
N THR A 234 6.72 12.81 -13.27
CA THR A 234 6.87 11.38 -13.58
C THR A 234 5.59 10.56 -13.50
N LEU A 235 4.44 11.19 -13.20
CA LEU A 235 3.14 10.52 -13.16
C LEU A 235 1.99 11.44 -13.56
N LEU A 236 0.84 10.84 -13.85
CA LEU A 236 -0.40 11.53 -14.15
C LEU A 236 -1.44 11.27 -13.04
N SER A 237 -2.01 12.30 -12.45
CA SER A 237 -3.16 12.16 -11.54
C SER A 237 -4.46 12.45 -12.29
N MET A 238 -5.44 11.54 -12.23
CA MET A 238 -6.73 11.67 -12.90
C MET A 238 -7.88 11.46 -11.91
N ILE A 239 -8.83 12.40 -11.84
CA ILE A 239 -10.07 12.23 -11.07
C ILE A 239 -11.20 11.85 -12.01
N LEU A 240 -11.79 10.68 -11.78
CA LEU A 240 -12.95 10.17 -12.48
C LEU A 240 -14.20 10.23 -11.61
N GLY A 241 -15.24 10.88 -12.10
CA GLY A 241 -16.58 10.83 -11.54
C GLY A 241 -17.39 9.69 -12.16
N VAL A 242 -17.81 8.72 -11.36
CA VAL A 242 -18.67 7.61 -11.77
C VAL A 242 -19.83 7.49 -10.80
N GLY A 243 -21.05 7.76 -11.27
CA GLY A 243 -22.23 7.82 -10.42
C GLY A 243 -22.05 8.86 -9.32
N SER A 244 -22.01 8.41 -8.07
CA SER A 244 -21.81 9.27 -6.90
C SER A 244 -20.37 9.28 -6.37
N SER A 245 -19.48 8.50 -6.95
CA SER A 245 -18.10 8.33 -6.49
C SER A 245 -17.11 9.10 -7.34
N ARG A 246 -16.12 9.74 -6.67
CA ARG A 246 -14.96 10.36 -7.31
C ARG A 246 -13.71 9.56 -7.00
N MET A 247 -13.02 9.11 -8.04
CA MET A 247 -11.88 8.21 -7.95
C MET A 247 -10.63 8.88 -8.49
N LEU A 248 -9.65 9.10 -7.62
CA LEU A 248 -8.31 9.52 -7.98
C LEU A 248 -7.50 8.31 -8.46
N TYR A 249 -6.93 8.40 -9.65
CA TYR A 249 -5.96 7.47 -10.19
C TYR A 249 -4.63 8.18 -10.37
N ASP A 250 -3.61 7.75 -9.62
CA ASP A 250 -2.22 8.08 -9.90
C ASP A 250 -1.68 7.03 -10.88
N ILE A 251 -1.47 7.42 -12.14
CA ILE A 251 -1.06 6.54 -13.24
C ILE A 251 0.43 6.75 -13.50
N VAL A 252 1.22 5.69 -13.31
CA VAL A 252 2.69 5.75 -13.31
C VAL A 252 3.24 4.84 -14.42
N PRO A 253 3.95 5.38 -15.42
CA PRO A 253 4.67 4.55 -16.38
C PRO A 253 5.89 3.89 -15.71
N VAL A 254 6.05 2.59 -15.90
CA VAL A 254 7.10 1.78 -15.23
C VAL A 254 7.81 0.85 -16.21
N VAL A 255 8.90 0.24 -15.78
CA VAL A 255 9.46 -0.96 -16.43
C VAL A 255 9.17 -2.17 -15.55
N SER A 256 8.62 -3.24 -16.14
CA SER A 256 8.30 -4.47 -15.42
C SER A 256 9.30 -5.56 -15.73
N PHE A 257 9.76 -6.26 -14.69
CA PHE A 257 10.69 -7.36 -14.76
C PHE A 257 10.06 -8.65 -14.21
N LYS A 258 10.52 -9.79 -14.74
CA LYS A 258 10.28 -11.09 -14.11
C LYS A 258 11.53 -11.52 -13.34
N GLY A 259 11.33 -12.15 -12.18
CA GLY A 259 12.41 -12.65 -11.32
C GLY A 259 12.84 -11.64 -10.25
N TRP A 260 13.94 -11.95 -9.57
CA TRP A 260 14.44 -11.21 -8.41
C TRP A 260 15.76 -10.49 -8.75
N PRO A 261 15.92 -9.21 -8.39
CA PRO A 261 17.13 -8.47 -8.71
C PRO A 261 18.27 -8.89 -7.77
N ALA A 262 19.49 -8.99 -8.32
CA ALA A 262 20.66 -9.45 -7.57
C ALA A 262 20.95 -8.63 -6.29
N VAL A 263 20.65 -7.32 -6.32
CA VAL A 263 20.81 -6.44 -5.15
C VAL A 263 19.92 -6.84 -3.98
N ALA A 264 18.79 -7.49 -4.24
CA ALA A 264 17.86 -7.97 -3.21
C ALA A 264 18.08 -9.46 -2.86
N GLN A 265 19.10 -10.12 -3.41
CA GLN A 265 19.29 -11.56 -3.23
C GLN A 265 19.53 -11.94 -1.76
N SER A 266 20.16 -11.07 -0.98
CA SER A 266 20.39 -11.28 0.46
C SER A 266 19.10 -11.40 1.26
N TRP A 267 18.01 -10.77 0.81
CA TRP A 267 16.69 -10.88 1.44
C TRP A 267 16.19 -12.33 1.44
N LEU A 268 16.51 -13.11 0.40
CA LEU A 268 16.10 -14.53 0.33
C LEU A 268 16.88 -15.46 1.26
N MET A 269 17.88 -14.94 1.98
CA MET A 269 18.66 -15.73 2.93
C MET A 269 18.04 -15.79 4.33
N GLU A 270 17.00 -14.99 4.59
CA GLU A 270 16.29 -14.91 5.86
C GLU A 270 14.85 -15.44 5.73
N ASN A 271 14.16 -15.64 6.87
CA ASN A 271 12.79 -16.14 6.89
C ASN A 271 11.78 -14.98 6.97
N HIS A 272 11.14 -14.70 5.84
CA HIS A 272 10.17 -13.60 5.69
C HIS A 272 8.72 -14.06 5.52
N PHE A 273 8.44 -15.36 5.73
CA PHE A 273 7.13 -15.96 5.49
C PHE A 273 6.45 -16.25 6.83
N TRP A 274 6.10 -15.19 7.56
CA TRP A 274 5.63 -15.25 8.95
C TRP A 274 4.33 -16.04 9.18
N ASP A 275 3.48 -16.19 8.16
CA ASP A 275 2.24 -16.97 8.26
C ASP A 275 2.37 -18.42 7.75
N GLY A 276 3.48 -18.74 7.09
CA GLY A 276 3.77 -20.05 6.48
C GLY A 276 2.82 -20.47 5.35
N LYS A 277 1.92 -19.59 4.88
CA LYS A 277 0.93 -19.91 3.84
C LYS A 277 1.36 -19.45 2.46
N ILE A 278 2.12 -18.37 2.40
CA ILE A 278 2.58 -17.79 1.15
C ILE A 278 3.93 -18.40 0.75
N THR A 279 4.06 -18.81 -0.51
CA THR A 279 5.31 -19.40 -0.99
C THR A 279 6.28 -18.33 -1.45
N GLU A 280 7.57 -18.65 -1.43
CA GLU A 280 8.62 -17.77 -1.93
C GLU A 280 8.35 -17.36 -3.38
N GLU A 281 7.96 -18.32 -4.24
CA GLU A 281 7.70 -18.10 -5.66
C GLU A 281 6.57 -17.09 -5.92
N GLU A 282 5.55 -17.05 -5.06
CA GLU A 282 4.46 -16.09 -5.16
C GLU A 282 4.98 -14.66 -4.89
N VAL A 283 5.85 -14.51 -3.90
CA VAL A 283 6.42 -13.21 -3.50
C VAL A 283 7.48 -12.71 -4.47
N ILE A 284 8.38 -13.58 -4.96
CA ILE A 284 9.57 -13.17 -5.75
C ILE A 284 9.32 -13.17 -7.27
N SER A 285 8.06 -13.14 -7.69
CA SER A 285 7.66 -13.32 -9.10
C SER A 285 8.16 -12.23 -10.07
N GLY A 286 8.43 -11.03 -9.58
CA GLY A 286 8.92 -9.91 -10.37
C GLY A 286 9.05 -8.61 -9.59
N PHE A 287 9.72 -7.64 -10.19
CA PHE A 287 9.89 -6.28 -9.64
C PHE A 287 9.63 -5.24 -10.73
N TYR A 288 9.61 -3.97 -10.31
CA TYR A 288 9.42 -2.83 -11.21
C TYR A 288 10.56 -1.83 -11.04
N LEU A 289 10.72 -1.01 -12.07
CA LEU A 289 11.44 0.25 -11.99
C LEU A 289 10.42 1.38 -12.02
N LEU A 290 10.40 2.16 -10.95
CA LEU A 290 9.59 3.37 -10.79
C LEU A 290 10.37 4.60 -11.22
N PRO A 291 9.70 5.62 -11.81
CA PRO A 291 10.34 6.86 -12.22
C PRO A 291 10.52 7.79 -11.00
N ALA A 292 11.39 7.38 -10.08
CA ALA A 292 11.78 8.11 -8.87
C ALA A 292 13.31 8.16 -8.75
N CYS A 293 13.81 9.28 -8.23
CA CYS A 293 15.24 9.58 -8.24
C CYS A 293 15.81 9.57 -6.82
N SER A 294 17.08 9.22 -6.66
CA SER A 294 17.75 9.41 -5.38
C SER A 294 18.07 10.90 -5.15
N VAL A 295 18.28 11.30 -3.89
CA VAL A 295 18.54 12.70 -3.50
C VAL A 295 19.78 13.28 -4.20
N SER A 296 20.80 12.47 -4.45
CA SER A 296 22.04 12.85 -5.15
C SER A 296 22.08 12.42 -6.62
N GLY A 297 20.99 11.83 -7.09
CA GLY A 297 20.88 11.21 -8.41
C GLY A 297 20.56 12.17 -9.54
N ARG A 298 20.43 11.58 -10.73
CA ARG A 298 20.04 12.26 -11.96
C ARG A 298 18.67 11.81 -12.40
N ARG A 299 17.66 12.66 -12.21
CA ARG A 299 16.24 12.33 -12.43
C ARG A 299 15.97 11.88 -13.87
N GLU A 300 16.75 12.34 -14.83
CA GLU A 300 16.63 11.96 -16.24
C GLU A 300 17.15 10.54 -16.57
N ASN A 301 17.87 9.89 -15.65
CA ASN A 301 18.48 8.57 -15.87
C ASN A 301 18.09 7.52 -14.81
N GLU A 302 17.79 7.96 -13.59
CA GLU A 302 17.60 7.06 -12.45
C GLU A 302 16.17 6.53 -12.34
N TRP A 303 16.07 5.22 -12.23
CA TRP A 303 14.88 4.53 -11.79
C TRP A 303 15.08 3.96 -10.39
N ARG A 304 14.02 3.92 -9.58
CA ARG A 304 13.99 3.25 -8.28
C ARG A 304 13.41 1.84 -8.39
N LEU A 305 14.04 0.86 -7.76
CA LEU A 305 13.50 -0.50 -7.68
C LEU A 305 12.25 -0.52 -6.82
N SER A 306 11.23 -1.26 -7.25
CA SER A 306 9.98 -1.43 -6.52
C SER A 306 9.52 -2.88 -6.51
N PHE A 307 9.09 -3.31 -5.34
CA PHE A 307 8.62 -4.66 -5.06
C PHE A 307 7.10 -4.68 -4.81
N ALA A 308 6.37 -3.74 -5.41
CA ALA A 308 4.93 -3.56 -5.18
C ALA A 308 4.10 -4.85 -5.37
N ARG A 309 4.52 -5.74 -6.28
CA ARG A 309 3.88 -7.05 -6.46
C ARG A 309 4.09 -7.95 -5.23
N SER A 310 5.32 -8.04 -4.74
CA SER A 310 5.69 -8.77 -3.52
C SER A 310 4.99 -8.21 -2.30
N GLU A 311 4.90 -6.88 -2.17
CA GLU A 311 4.18 -6.21 -1.09
C GLU A 311 2.68 -6.56 -1.08
N VAL A 312 2.04 -6.64 -2.25
CA VAL A 312 0.63 -7.08 -2.35
C VAL A 312 0.45 -8.51 -1.86
N GLN A 313 1.41 -9.40 -2.15
CA GLN A 313 1.38 -10.77 -1.69
C GLN A 313 1.53 -10.81 -0.16
N LEU A 314 2.55 -10.16 0.39
CA LEU A 314 2.80 -10.12 1.84
C LEU A 314 1.67 -9.43 2.61
N LYS A 315 1.01 -8.41 2.04
CA LYS A 315 -0.12 -7.72 2.68
C LYS A 315 -1.25 -8.68 3.06
N LYS A 316 -1.46 -9.76 2.30
CA LYS A 316 -2.50 -10.79 2.59
C LYS A 316 -2.25 -11.54 3.90
N CYS A 317 -1.00 -11.56 4.35
CA CYS A 317 -0.53 -12.29 5.52
C CYS A 317 -0.47 -11.41 6.77
N ILE A 318 -0.72 -10.10 6.65
CA ILE A 318 -0.69 -9.16 7.78
C ILE A 318 -1.97 -9.33 8.60
N SER A 319 -1.82 -9.45 9.92
CA SER A 319 -2.99 -9.61 10.80
C SER A 319 -3.88 -8.38 10.79
N PRO A 320 -5.22 -8.55 10.93
CA PRO A 320 -6.14 -7.42 10.95
C PRO A 320 -5.78 -6.37 12.01
N GLY A 321 -5.38 -6.80 13.21
CA GLY A 321 -4.99 -5.91 14.30
C GLY A 321 -3.76 -5.05 13.96
N LEU A 322 -2.73 -5.64 13.34
CA LEU A 322 -1.54 -4.89 12.91
C LEU A 322 -1.88 -3.93 11.76
N MET A 323 -2.73 -4.35 10.82
CA MET A 323 -3.15 -3.50 9.70
C MET A 323 -3.97 -2.30 10.21
N GLN A 324 -4.88 -2.49 11.17
CA GLN A 324 -5.60 -1.38 11.83
C GLN A 324 -4.65 -0.41 12.54
N ALA A 325 -3.69 -0.94 13.29
CA ALA A 325 -2.66 -0.15 13.95
C ALA A 325 -1.82 0.66 12.96
N TYR A 326 -1.44 0.07 11.83
CA TYR A 326 -0.72 0.74 10.75
C TYR A 326 -1.51 1.90 10.14
N GLN A 327 -2.80 1.72 9.84
CA GLN A 327 -3.62 2.79 9.26
C GLN A 327 -3.77 3.97 10.22
N VAL A 328 -3.96 3.69 11.51
CA VAL A 328 -3.96 4.72 12.57
C VAL A 328 -2.61 5.42 12.65
N CYS A 329 -1.51 4.66 12.71
CA CYS A 329 -0.16 5.21 12.78
C CYS A 329 0.10 6.13 11.58
N LYS A 330 -0.20 5.66 10.37
CA LYS A 330 -0.10 6.43 9.12
C LYS A 330 -0.85 7.76 9.21
N ALA A 331 -2.11 7.74 9.66
CA ALA A 331 -2.93 8.94 9.75
C ALA A 331 -2.39 9.96 10.78
N ILE A 332 -1.87 9.48 11.93
CA ILE A 332 -1.21 10.33 12.92
C ILE A 332 0.08 10.94 12.33
N ILE A 333 0.92 10.13 11.67
CA ILE A 333 2.21 10.57 11.13
C ILE A 333 2.04 11.58 10.00
N VAL A 334 1.16 11.32 9.03
CA VAL A 334 0.87 12.24 7.92
C VAL A 334 0.43 13.59 8.44
N LYS A 335 -0.35 13.64 9.52
CA LYS A 335 -0.79 14.88 10.15
C LYS A 335 0.34 15.58 10.92
N MET A 336 1.14 14.85 11.68
CA MET A 336 2.12 15.44 12.60
C MET A 336 3.45 15.81 11.95
N LEU A 337 3.84 15.07 10.92
CA LEU A 337 5.10 15.23 10.19
C LEU A 337 4.87 15.80 8.78
N ALA A 338 3.71 16.41 8.52
CA ALA A 338 3.25 16.83 7.20
C ALA A 338 4.24 17.71 6.41
N GLN A 339 5.05 18.55 7.07
CA GLN A 339 5.97 19.47 6.39
C GLN A 339 7.24 19.77 7.20
N PRO A 340 8.44 19.68 6.58
CA PRO A 340 8.71 18.90 5.37
C PRO A 340 8.45 17.40 5.64
N MET A 341 7.93 16.67 4.65
CA MET A 341 7.54 15.27 4.84
C MET A 341 8.77 14.36 4.79
N VAL A 342 9.53 14.40 5.88
CA VAL A 342 10.78 13.67 6.08
C VAL A 342 10.56 12.17 6.26
N VAL A 343 9.40 11.80 6.82
CA VAL A 343 8.95 10.41 6.97
C VAL A 343 7.61 10.27 6.28
N GLY A 344 7.63 9.66 5.09
CA GLY A 344 6.42 9.29 4.35
C GLY A 344 5.81 7.95 4.79
N PRO A 345 4.57 7.65 4.38
CA PRO A 345 3.89 6.38 4.70
C PRO A 345 4.62 5.11 4.25
N TYR A 346 5.46 5.18 3.21
CA TYR A 346 6.24 4.03 2.75
C TYR A 346 7.29 3.56 3.79
N HIS A 347 7.85 4.48 4.59
CA HIS A 347 8.73 4.13 5.71
C HIS A 347 7.97 3.32 6.76
N LEU A 348 6.76 3.74 7.12
CA LEU A 348 5.89 3.02 8.05
C LEU A 348 5.54 1.62 7.52
N ARG A 349 5.33 1.49 6.21
CA ARG A 349 5.07 0.20 5.57
C ARG A 349 6.27 -0.74 5.73
N SER A 350 7.48 -0.23 5.49
CA SER A 350 8.71 -1.01 5.71
C SER A 350 8.88 -1.42 7.18
N ILE A 351 8.62 -0.51 8.12
CA ILE A 351 8.65 -0.81 9.57
C ILE A 351 7.63 -1.88 9.94
N MET A 352 6.41 -1.81 9.39
CA MET A 352 5.38 -2.82 9.63
C MET A 352 5.80 -4.21 9.12
N LEU A 353 6.41 -4.29 7.94
CA LEU A 353 6.92 -5.56 7.39
C LEU A 353 8.07 -6.12 8.26
N TRP A 354 9.01 -5.29 8.69
CA TRP A 354 10.04 -5.71 9.66
C TRP A 354 9.46 -6.16 11.01
N ALA A 355 8.35 -5.55 11.46
CA ALA A 355 7.65 -5.99 12.65
C ALA A 355 7.03 -7.39 12.47
N CYS A 356 6.54 -7.73 11.27
CA CYS A 356 6.04 -9.06 10.97
C CYS A 356 7.14 -10.14 11.06
N ASP A 357 8.35 -9.84 10.61
CA ASP A 357 9.49 -10.77 10.73
C ASP A 357 9.95 -10.95 12.18
N ARG A 358 9.95 -9.86 12.94
CA ARG A 358 10.48 -9.83 14.31
C ARG A 358 9.52 -10.45 15.33
N LEU A 359 8.21 -10.29 15.13
CA LEU A 359 7.19 -10.69 16.11
C LEU A 359 6.69 -12.12 15.87
N PRO A 360 6.50 -12.93 16.94
CA PRO A 360 5.94 -14.28 16.81
C PRO A 360 4.54 -14.29 16.17
N ALA A 361 4.26 -15.25 15.30
CA ALA A 361 2.96 -15.36 14.60
C ALA A 361 1.75 -15.45 15.56
N ASN A 362 1.91 -16.12 16.71
CA ASN A 362 0.86 -16.20 17.73
C ASN A 362 0.58 -14.86 18.42
N TYR A 363 1.59 -13.98 18.51
CA TYR A 363 1.44 -12.62 19.01
C TYR A 363 0.75 -11.74 17.97
N LEU A 364 1.19 -11.81 16.70
CA LEU A 364 0.58 -11.09 15.58
C LEU A 364 -0.90 -11.45 15.39
N GLY A 365 -1.29 -12.69 15.68
CA GLY A 365 -2.66 -13.18 15.52
C GLY A 365 -3.65 -12.78 16.63
N GLN A 366 -3.25 -12.03 17.66
CA GLN A 366 -4.15 -11.62 18.74
C GLN A 366 -5.07 -10.48 18.30
N GLU A 367 -6.38 -10.65 18.46
CA GLU A 367 -7.39 -9.67 18.00
C GLU A 367 -7.36 -8.36 18.80
N ASP A 368 -7.04 -8.43 20.10
CA ASP A 368 -7.05 -7.27 21.01
C ASP A 368 -5.69 -6.58 21.15
N PHE A 369 -4.72 -6.87 20.27
CA PHE A 369 -3.35 -6.33 20.36
C PHE A 369 -3.09 -5.13 19.45
N ALA A 370 -4.12 -4.59 18.80
CA ALA A 370 -4.00 -3.42 17.92
C ALA A 370 -3.36 -2.21 18.65
N ALA A 371 -3.70 -1.99 19.92
CA ALA A 371 -3.08 -0.97 20.76
C ALA A 371 -1.57 -1.21 20.92
N HIS A 372 -1.14 -2.43 21.29
CA HIS A 372 0.28 -2.76 21.43
C HIS A 372 1.04 -2.58 20.11
N PHE A 373 0.44 -2.99 18.99
CA PHE A 373 1.03 -2.79 17.67
C PHE A 373 1.19 -1.31 17.32
N LEU A 374 0.17 -0.48 17.59
CA LEU A 374 0.24 0.96 17.32
C LEU A 374 1.39 1.61 18.10
N LEU A 375 1.49 1.32 19.39
CA LEU A 375 2.56 1.85 20.24
C LEU A 375 3.94 1.37 19.77
N GLY A 376 4.05 0.09 19.43
CA GLY A 376 5.29 -0.49 18.88
C GLY A 376 5.72 0.14 17.56
N LEU A 377 4.80 0.41 16.65
CA LEU A 377 5.10 1.10 15.38
C LEU A 377 5.58 2.55 15.60
N ILE A 378 5.00 3.27 16.57
CA ILE A 378 5.46 4.62 16.94
C ILE A 378 6.86 4.56 17.55
N ASP A 379 7.13 3.60 18.43
CA ASP A 379 8.42 3.41 19.06
C ASP A 379 9.50 2.99 18.04
N ASP A 380 9.19 2.09 17.12
CA ASP A 380 10.09 1.71 16.02
C ASP A 380 10.39 2.89 15.09
N LEU A 381 9.39 3.68 14.72
CA LEU A 381 9.63 4.88 13.91
C LEU A 381 10.50 5.90 14.66
N GLN A 382 10.27 6.08 15.97
CA GLN A 382 11.11 6.95 16.79
C GLN A 382 12.56 6.44 16.82
N ASN A 383 12.77 5.12 16.95
CA ASN A 383 14.09 4.50 16.90
C ASN A 383 14.75 4.69 15.53
N CYS A 384 14.01 4.56 14.43
CA CYS A 384 14.51 4.82 13.08
C CYS A 384 15.00 6.27 12.94
N LEU A 385 14.25 7.25 13.45
CA LEU A 385 14.64 8.65 13.39
C LEU A 385 15.87 8.97 14.25
N VAL A 386 15.89 8.50 15.50
CA VAL A 386 17.03 8.74 16.41
C VAL A 386 18.33 8.18 15.85
N ASN A 387 18.27 7.00 15.21
CA ASN A 387 19.44 6.35 14.62
C ASN A 387 19.66 6.73 13.14
N LYS A 388 18.76 7.55 12.56
CA LYS A 388 18.69 7.85 11.12
C LYS A 388 18.83 6.61 10.25
N SER A 389 18.14 5.54 10.65
CA SER A 389 18.22 4.23 10.02
C SER A 389 16.83 3.65 9.86
N CYS A 390 16.38 3.55 8.61
CA CYS A 390 15.18 2.80 8.23
C CYS A 390 15.56 1.93 7.02
N PRO A 391 15.99 0.67 7.24
CA PRO A 391 16.34 -0.21 6.14
C PRO A 391 15.12 -0.53 5.28
N ASN A 392 15.26 -0.44 3.96
CA ASN A 392 14.25 -0.90 3.02
C ASN A 392 14.02 -2.41 3.24
N TYR A 393 12.76 -2.83 3.23
CA TYR A 393 12.40 -4.21 3.55
C TYR A 393 13.03 -5.24 2.61
N PHE A 394 13.03 -5.00 1.29
CA PHE A 394 13.54 -5.95 0.29
C PHE A 394 15.01 -5.72 -0.08
N ILE A 395 15.56 -4.56 0.28
CA ILE A 395 16.97 -4.21 0.10
C ILE A 395 17.50 -3.72 1.45
N PRO A 396 17.76 -4.61 2.44
CA PRO A 396 18.07 -4.20 3.82
C PRO A 396 19.29 -3.28 3.96
N GLN A 397 20.22 -3.34 3.01
CA GLN A 397 21.38 -2.45 2.93
C GLN A 397 21.05 -1.02 2.47
N CYS A 398 19.85 -0.78 1.93
CA CYS A 398 19.39 0.55 1.52
C CYS A 398 18.73 1.25 2.72
N ASN A 399 19.41 2.24 3.30
CA ASN A 399 18.85 3.05 4.37
C ASN A 399 18.06 4.24 3.81
N MET A 400 16.73 4.20 3.94
CA MET A 400 15.85 5.23 3.39
C MET A 400 15.98 6.59 4.10
N LEU A 401 16.53 6.62 5.33
CA LEU A 401 16.72 7.84 6.11
C LEU A 401 18.16 8.39 6.07
N GLU A 402 19.03 7.83 5.22
CA GLU A 402 20.44 8.20 5.16
C GLU A 402 20.66 9.70 4.85
N HIS A 403 19.76 10.29 4.05
CA HIS A 403 19.83 11.69 3.63
C HIS A 403 19.41 12.70 4.72
N LEU A 404 18.88 12.23 5.86
CA LEU A 404 18.41 13.13 6.91
C LEU A 404 19.55 13.73 7.73
N CYS A 405 19.50 15.04 7.95
CA CYS A 405 20.41 15.70 8.89
C CYS A 405 19.95 15.49 10.34
N ASP A 406 20.89 15.62 11.28
CA ASP A 406 20.64 15.36 12.72
C ASP A 406 19.57 16.27 13.31
N GLU A 407 19.58 17.55 12.94
CA GLU A 407 18.62 18.54 13.45
C GLU A 407 17.18 18.15 13.08
N THR A 408 16.95 17.82 11.81
CA THR A 408 15.65 17.37 11.31
C THR A 408 15.25 16.04 11.95
N ALA A 409 16.16 15.06 12.01
CA ALA A 409 15.88 13.77 12.62
C ALA A 409 15.45 13.90 14.10
N ILE A 410 16.19 14.68 14.89
CA ILE A 410 15.89 14.95 16.31
C ILE A 410 14.56 15.71 16.45
N PHE A 411 14.30 16.69 15.59
CA PHE A 411 13.04 17.44 15.59
C PHE A 411 11.82 16.53 15.39
N HIS A 412 11.85 15.64 14.39
CA HIS A 412 10.77 14.69 14.15
C HIS A 412 10.67 13.62 15.25
N ALA A 413 11.81 13.13 15.78
CA ALA A 413 11.81 12.20 16.91
C ALA A 413 11.15 12.82 18.16
N ARG A 414 11.37 14.11 18.43
CA ARG A 414 10.69 14.84 19.53
C ARG A 414 9.20 14.96 19.31
N LYS A 415 8.75 15.25 18.07
CA LYS A 415 7.33 15.25 17.73
C LYS A 415 6.68 13.90 17.98
N LEU A 416 7.34 12.79 17.60
CA LEU A 416 6.85 11.45 17.90
C LEU A 416 6.83 11.14 19.40
N ALA A 417 7.79 11.66 20.16
CA ALA A 417 7.79 11.50 21.61
C ALA A 417 6.55 12.14 22.26
N LEU A 418 6.08 13.29 21.72
CA LEU A 418 4.80 13.89 22.13
C LEU A 418 3.63 12.98 21.80
N VAL A 419 3.59 12.44 20.57
CA VAL A 419 2.55 11.49 20.16
C VAL A 419 2.50 10.27 21.09
N ARG A 420 3.67 9.73 21.42
CA ARG A 420 3.80 8.55 22.27
C ARG A 420 3.46 8.82 23.73
N SER A 421 3.49 10.09 24.18
CA SER A 421 3.13 10.49 25.54
C SER A 421 1.61 10.59 25.76
N ASP A 422 0.82 10.83 24.71
CA ASP A 422 -0.65 10.78 24.75
C ASP A 422 -1.23 10.24 23.43
N PRO A 423 -1.09 8.93 23.16
CA PRO A 423 -1.57 8.33 21.92
C PRO A 423 -3.11 8.41 21.80
N ALA A 424 -3.84 8.50 22.92
CA ALA A 424 -5.28 8.57 22.93
C ALA A 424 -5.80 9.92 22.40
N GLU A 425 -5.18 11.04 22.78
CA GLU A 425 -5.50 12.38 22.23
C GLU A 425 -5.32 12.41 20.72
N HIS A 426 -4.17 11.97 20.22
CA HIS A 426 -3.86 11.99 18.79
C HIS A 426 -4.77 11.07 17.98
N LEU A 427 -5.17 9.94 18.56
CA LEU A 427 -6.11 9.03 17.95
C LEU A 427 -7.51 9.64 17.85
N ARG A 428 -8.03 10.25 18.92
CA ARG A 428 -9.31 10.99 18.88
C ARG A 428 -9.28 12.11 17.84
N ALA A 429 -8.18 12.86 17.77
CA ALA A 429 -8.03 13.93 16.79
C ALA A 429 -8.02 13.41 15.34
N THR A 430 -7.50 12.20 15.12
CA THR A 430 -7.50 11.53 13.82
C THR A 430 -8.89 10.98 13.45
N ILE A 431 -9.63 10.47 14.44
CA ILE A 431 -11.04 10.04 14.27
C ILE A 431 -11.92 11.21 13.83
N GLU A 432 -11.81 12.37 14.47
CA GLU A 432 -12.61 13.55 14.11
C GLU A 432 -12.30 14.03 12.67
N GLN A 433 -11.05 13.89 12.23
CA GLN A 433 -10.68 14.17 10.84
C GLN A 433 -11.32 13.18 9.87
N ALA A 434 -11.29 11.87 10.17
CA ALA A 434 -11.95 10.85 9.35
C ALA A 434 -13.48 11.10 9.25
N LYS A 435 -14.12 11.45 10.37
CA LYS A 435 -15.54 11.87 10.40
C LYS A 435 -15.79 13.10 9.52
N SER A 436 -14.92 14.09 9.58
CA SER A 436 -15.03 15.32 8.79
C SER A 436 -14.91 15.04 7.29
N ALA A 437 -13.94 14.21 6.88
CA ALA A 437 -13.78 13.80 5.49
C ALA A 437 -15.03 13.05 4.97
N ASN A 438 -15.60 12.15 5.76
CA ASN A 438 -16.82 11.43 5.39
C ASN A 438 -18.04 12.35 5.25
N ARG A 439 -18.17 13.37 6.10
CA ARG A 439 -19.24 14.39 5.97
C ARG A 439 -19.10 15.17 4.66
N LEU A 440 -17.88 15.54 4.28
CA LEU A 440 -17.61 16.23 3.02
C LEU A 440 -17.97 15.36 1.80
N THR A 441 -17.60 14.06 1.81
CA THR A 441 -18.04 13.11 0.76
C THR A 441 -19.56 13.10 0.65
N GLN A 442 -20.29 12.95 1.76
CA GLN A 442 -21.75 12.92 1.74
C GLN A 442 -22.36 14.23 1.24
N GLU A 443 -21.79 15.38 1.60
CA GLU A 443 -22.25 16.68 1.11
C GLU A 443 -22.05 16.83 -0.41
N MET A 444 -20.88 16.43 -0.92
CA MET A 444 -20.57 16.46 -2.34
C MET A 444 -21.49 15.53 -3.15
N GLN A 445 -21.79 14.35 -2.61
CA GLN A 445 -22.75 13.41 -3.20
C GLN A 445 -24.15 14.02 -3.32
N ARG A 446 -24.65 14.68 -2.26
CA ARG A 446 -25.96 15.35 -2.28
C ARG A 446 -26.03 16.49 -3.30
N ARG A 447 -24.95 17.28 -3.44
CA ARG A 447 -24.88 18.35 -4.44
C ARG A 447 -24.92 17.79 -5.86
N GLY A 448 -24.20 16.70 -6.14
CA GLY A 448 -24.21 16.01 -7.44
C GLY A 448 -25.57 15.42 -7.82
N SER A 449 -26.35 14.92 -6.86
CA SER A 449 -27.71 14.42 -7.10
C SER A 449 -28.74 15.52 -7.38
N SER A 450 -28.48 16.77 -6.98
CA SER A 450 -29.42 17.90 -7.15
C SER A 450 -29.38 18.56 -8.53
N SER A 451 -28.40 18.23 -9.38
CA SER A 451 -28.23 18.84 -10.72
C SER A 451 -28.89 18.06 -11.87
N GLY A 452 -29.89 17.21 -11.61
CA GLY A 452 -30.59 16.46 -12.66
C GLY A 452 -32.05 16.16 -12.33
N LEU A 453 -32.95 17.00 -12.87
CA LEU A 453 -34.42 16.88 -12.96
C LEU A 453 -35.23 17.11 -11.66
N PRO A 454 -36.40 17.80 -11.76
CA PRO A 454 -37.32 17.93 -10.63
C PRO A 454 -37.95 16.59 -10.31
N SER A 455 -38.00 16.24 -9.02
CA SER A 455 -38.78 15.13 -8.51
C SER A 455 -40.24 15.26 -8.97
N PRO A 456 -40.87 14.22 -9.56
CA PRO A 456 -42.31 14.23 -9.72
C PRO A 456 -42.94 14.27 -8.34
N GLN A 457 -43.97 15.10 -8.19
CA GLN A 457 -44.78 15.17 -6.98
C GLN A 457 -45.27 13.78 -6.58
N ASN A 458 -45.22 13.52 -5.27
CA ASN A 458 -45.75 12.34 -4.62
C ASN A 458 -47.22 12.14 -4.99
N ASP A 459 -47.51 11.19 -5.88
CA ASP A 459 -48.78 10.47 -5.88
C ASP A 459 -48.54 9.07 -5.32
N ALA A 460 -49.16 8.83 -4.17
CA ALA A 460 -49.10 7.58 -3.44
C ALA A 460 -49.78 6.47 -4.25
N THR A 461 -48.98 5.59 -4.87
CA THR A 461 -49.37 4.21 -5.15
C THR A 461 -48.19 3.28 -4.91
N SER A 462 -48.41 2.34 -3.99
CA SER A 462 -47.52 1.26 -3.59
C SER A 462 -47.26 0.30 -4.77
N SER A 463 -45.98 0.04 -5.09
CA SER A 463 -45.43 -1.26 -5.56
C SER A 463 -44.17 -1.19 -6.47
N ASP A 464 -43.22 -0.25 -6.28
CA ASP A 464 -42.06 -0.17 -7.22
C ASP A 464 -40.65 -0.04 -6.62
N ASN A 465 -40.47 -0.24 -5.30
CA ASN A 465 -39.13 -0.18 -4.68
C ASN A 465 -38.21 -1.38 -4.99
N GLN A 466 -38.66 -2.39 -5.75
CA GLN A 466 -37.84 -3.56 -6.11
C GLN A 466 -37.17 -3.48 -7.50
N GLN A 467 -37.60 -2.57 -8.38
CA GLN A 467 -37.06 -2.47 -9.74
C GLN A 467 -35.59 -1.99 -9.85
N PRO A 468 -35.08 -1.06 -9.01
CA PRO A 468 -33.70 -0.57 -9.14
C PRO A 468 -32.67 -1.65 -8.80
N ASP A 469 -32.91 -2.40 -7.72
CA ASP A 469 -32.03 -3.47 -7.24
C ASP A 469 -32.04 -4.65 -8.19
N ASP A 470 -33.20 -5.03 -8.74
CA ASP A 470 -33.30 -6.07 -9.78
C ASP A 470 -32.52 -5.71 -11.05
N ARG A 471 -32.48 -4.42 -11.41
CA ARG A 471 -31.76 -3.93 -12.59
C ARG A 471 -30.25 -3.88 -12.34
N LEU A 472 -29.83 -3.50 -11.13
CA LEU A 472 -28.43 -3.54 -10.70
C LEU A 472 -27.93 -4.99 -10.67
N ALA A 473 -28.68 -5.89 -10.05
CA ALA A 473 -28.39 -7.32 -10.01
C ALA A 473 -28.26 -7.93 -11.41
N LYS A 474 -29.18 -7.61 -12.33
CA LYS A 474 -29.09 -8.06 -13.74
C LYS A 474 -27.86 -7.53 -14.47
N LYS A 475 -27.45 -6.28 -14.22
CA LYS A 475 -26.22 -5.72 -14.81
C LYS A 475 -24.96 -6.39 -14.27
N LEU A 476 -24.91 -6.64 -12.96
CA LEU A 476 -23.82 -7.39 -12.34
C LEU A 476 -23.76 -8.81 -12.89
N GLN A 477 -24.90 -9.48 -13.05
CA GLN A 477 -24.99 -10.81 -13.65
C GLN A 477 -24.53 -10.83 -15.12
N GLN A 478 -24.88 -9.82 -15.92
CA GLN A 478 -24.43 -9.69 -17.30
C GLN A 478 -22.90 -9.51 -17.38
N LEU A 479 -22.31 -8.62 -16.56
CA LEU A 479 -20.87 -8.40 -16.48
C LEU A 479 -20.09 -9.68 -16.12
N VAL A 480 -20.65 -10.49 -15.22
CA VAL A 480 -20.10 -11.79 -14.82
C VAL A 480 -20.18 -12.81 -15.96
N THR A 481 -21.30 -12.82 -16.71
CA THR A 481 -21.54 -13.77 -17.80
C THR A 481 -20.69 -13.45 -19.05
N GLU A 482 -20.39 -12.18 -19.30
CA GLU A 482 -19.59 -11.72 -20.44
C GLU A 482 -18.07 -11.92 -20.24
N ASN A 483 -17.61 -12.20 -19.01
CA ASN A 483 -16.20 -12.45 -18.68
C ASN A 483 -15.92 -13.84 -18.08
N PRO A 484 -16.34 -14.96 -18.72
CA PRO A 484 -16.10 -16.29 -18.19
C PRO A 484 -14.63 -16.69 -18.40
N GLY A 485 -13.79 -16.52 -17.38
CA GLY A 485 -12.46 -17.15 -17.34
C GLY A 485 -11.27 -16.33 -17.87
N LYS A 486 -11.37 -15.01 -17.99
CA LYS A 486 -10.19 -14.13 -18.11
C LYS A 486 -10.10 -13.29 -16.83
N SER A 487 -9.18 -13.69 -15.94
CA SER A 487 -8.84 -13.10 -14.64
C SER A 487 -9.47 -11.75 -14.29
N ILE A 488 -10.11 -11.67 -13.13
CA ILE A 488 -9.72 -10.76 -12.03
C ILE A 488 -10.62 -11.10 -10.83
N SER A 489 -10.03 -11.61 -9.74
CA SER A 489 -10.62 -11.42 -8.41
C SER A 489 -10.54 -9.92 -8.12
N VAL A 490 -11.66 -9.20 -8.16
CA VAL A 490 -11.64 -7.78 -7.78
C VAL A 490 -11.69 -7.75 -6.25
N PHE A 491 -10.54 -7.51 -5.63
CA PHE A 491 -10.53 -7.07 -4.23
C PHE A 491 -10.95 -5.61 -4.23
N ILE A 492 -12.26 -5.39 -4.10
CA ILE A 492 -12.86 -4.06 -4.19
C ILE A 492 -12.54 -3.27 -2.93
N ASN A 493 -12.44 -3.96 -1.78
CA ASN A 493 -11.81 -3.39 -0.61
C ASN A 493 -10.27 -3.45 -0.76
N PRO A 494 -9.62 -2.30 -0.86
CA PRO A 494 -8.19 -2.24 -1.05
C PRO A 494 -7.37 -2.49 0.19
N ASP A 495 -7.99 -2.32 1.34
CA ASP A 495 -7.42 -2.56 2.65
C ASP A 495 -7.72 -3.98 3.12
N ASP A 496 -8.66 -4.66 2.48
CA ASP A 496 -9.01 -6.05 2.72
C ASP A 496 -8.96 -6.89 1.43
N VAL A 497 -7.79 -7.46 1.18
CA VAL A 497 -7.55 -8.45 0.11
C VAL A 497 -7.92 -9.88 0.53
N SER A 498 -8.54 -10.07 1.69
CA SER A 498 -9.02 -11.38 2.16
C SER A 498 -10.42 -11.71 1.65
N ARG A 499 -11.20 -10.69 1.25
CA ARG A 499 -12.58 -10.84 0.76
C ARG A 499 -12.69 -10.42 -0.72
N PRO A 500 -12.84 -11.35 -1.67
CA PRO A 500 -13.26 -11.02 -3.03
C PRO A 500 -14.71 -10.50 -2.99
N HIS A 501 -15.08 -9.59 -3.89
CA HIS A 501 -16.42 -8.99 -3.91
C HIS A 501 -17.20 -9.28 -5.22
N PHE A 502 -16.81 -10.29 -6.02
CA PHE A 502 -17.64 -10.76 -7.16
C PHE A 502 -17.41 -12.22 -7.58
N ARG A 503 -18.51 -12.99 -7.67
CA ARG A 503 -18.73 -14.25 -8.45
C ARG A 503 -20.19 -14.75 -8.29
N ILE A 504 -20.77 -15.39 -9.33
CA ILE A 504 -22.18 -15.88 -9.34
C ILE A 504 -22.24 -17.37 -9.77
N ASP A 505 -23.24 -18.08 -9.23
CA ASP A 505 -23.54 -19.53 -9.29
C ASP A 505 -22.62 -20.43 -8.43
N ASP A 506 -22.81 -20.24 -7.12
CA ASP A 506 -22.36 -21.05 -5.96
C ASP A 506 -20.88 -21.05 -5.57
N LYS A 507 -20.09 -20.09 -6.07
CA LYS A 507 -18.82 -19.68 -5.44
C LYS A 507 -18.68 -18.15 -5.55
N PHE A 508 -18.25 -17.52 -4.46
CA PHE A 508 -18.00 -16.12 -3.99
C PHE A 508 -18.58 -14.84 -4.63
N PHE A 509 -19.78 -14.47 -4.18
CA PHE A 509 -20.49 -13.17 -4.27
C PHE A 509 -19.66 -11.90 -4.28
#